data_AF-A0A7C1UCL8-F1
#
_entry.id   AF-A0A7C1UCL8-F1
#
_cell.length_a   1.000
_cell.length_b   1.000
_cell.length_c   1.000
_cell.angle_alpha   90.00
_cell.angle_beta   90.00
_cell.angle_gamma   90.00
#
_symmetry.space_group_name_H-M   'P 1'
#
loop_
_entity.id
_entity.type
_entity.pdbx_description
1 polymer ?
#
loop_
_entity_poly.entity_id
_entity_poly.type
_entity_poly.pdbx_seq_one_letter_code
_entity_poly.pdbx_strand_id
1 'polypeptide(L)'
;MDSLTVAGIIFSLVAIGLAFYSMWYNQNMTKKRLRKIARATLALQANSDEQALCQAIKEIAPHACPLLDYTLENKDGETVITNWSAKDAKPRKEVLRKILEDIKQA
;
A
#
# COMPACT_ATOMS: atom_id res chain seq x y z
N MET A 1 -28.63 11.17 43.20
CA MET A 1 -28.25 11.14 41.78
C MET A 1 -29.48 10.76 40.99
N ASP A 2 -29.91 11.60 40.07
CA ASP A 2 -31.12 11.34 39.28
C ASP A 2 -30.85 10.25 38.24
N SER A 3 -31.88 9.44 37.96
CA SER A 3 -31.81 8.31 37.02
C SER A 3 -31.32 8.71 35.62
N LEU A 4 -31.62 9.94 35.19
CA LEU A 4 -31.15 10.52 33.94
C LEU A 4 -29.62 10.64 33.88
N THR A 5 -29.01 11.08 34.99
CA THR A 5 -27.55 11.22 35.14
C THR A 5 -26.87 9.86 35.09
N VAL A 6 -27.46 8.84 35.73
CA VAL A 6 -26.93 7.47 35.73
C VAL A 6 -27.00 6.87 34.33
N ALA A 7 -28.12 7.03 33.63
CA ALA A 7 -28.27 6.55 32.25
C ALA A 7 -27.27 7.22 31.29
N GLY A 8 -27.05 8.53 31.41
CA GLY A 8 -26.07 9.26 30.59
C GLY A 8 -24.63 8.79 30.79
N ILE A 9 -24.24 8.45 32.02
CA ILE A 9 -22.91 7.90 32.32
C ILE A 9 -22.74 6.51 31.68
N ILE A 10 -23.75 5.64 31.78
CA ILE A 10 -23.70 4.29 31.18
C ILE A 10 -23.57 4.38 29.66
N PHE A 11 -24.36 5.24 29.01
CA PHE A 11 -24.30 5.42 27.56
C PHE A 11 -22.92 5.91 27.09
N SER A 12 -22.33 6.83 27.84
CA SER A 12 -20.99 7.36 27.56
C SER A 12 -19.91 6.28 27.69
N LEU A 13 -19.98 5.43 28.72
CA LEU A 13 -19.04 4.32 28.90
C LEU A 13 -19.15 3.28 27.78
N VAL A 14 -20.37 2.97 27.32
CA VAL A 14 -20.58 2.06 26.19
C VAL A 14 -20.04 2.65 24.89
N ALA A 15 -20.27 3.93 24.63
CA ALA A 15 -19.75 4.61 23.44
C ALA A 15 -18.20 4.62 23.42
N ILE A 16 -17.57 4.90 24.57
CA ILE A 16 -16.11 4.84 24.72
C ILE A 16 -15.61 3.42 24.49
N GLY A 17 -16.27 2.41 25.07
CA GLY A 17 -15.92 0.99 24.87
C GLY A 17 -15.97 0.57 23.40
N LEU A 18 -17.03 0.97 22.67
CA LEU A 18 -17.16 0.70 21.24
C LEU A 18 -16.07 1.40 20.41
N ALA A 19 -15.74 2.66 20.74
CA ALA A 19 -14.66 3.39 20.07
C ALA A 19 -13.31 2.66 20.26
N PHE A 20 -12.96 2.29 21.49
CA PHE A 20 -11.74 1.54 21.79
C PHE A 20 -11.71 0.18 21.09
N TYR A 21 -12.83 -0.56 21.10
CA TYR A 21 -12.94 -1.84 20.42
C TYR A 21 -12.74 -1.71 18.91
N SER A 22 -13.39 -0.73 18.28
CA SER A 22 -13.25 -0.48 16.84
C SER A 22 -11.82 -0.10 16.45
N MET A 23 -11.16 0.77 17.22
CA MET A 23 -9.76 1.14 17.00
C MET A 23 -8.83 -0.06 17.15
N TRP A 24 -9.01 -0.88 18.18
CA TRP A 24 -8.20 -2.07 18.41
C TRP A 24 -8.36 -3.10 17.27
N TYR A 25 -9.61 -3.35 16.86
CA TYR A 25 -9.91 -4.26 15.75
C TYR A 25 -9.27 -3.79 14.44
N ASN A 26 -9.41 -2.50 14.10
CA ASN A 26 -8.86 -1.95 12.86
C ASN A 26 -7.32 -1.98 12.87
N GLN A 27 -6.68 -1.56 13.97
CA GLN A 27 -5.23 -1.60 14.10
C GLN A 27 -4.65 -3.01 13.90
N ASN A 28 -5.34 -4.04 14.40
CA ASN A 28 -4.84 -5.41 14.30
C ASN A 28 -4.85 -5.92 12.85
N MET A 29 -5.81 -5.49 12.03
CA MET A 29 -5.87 -5.78 10.59
C MET A 29 -4.83 -4.97 9.81
N THR A 30 -4.67 -3.68 10.12
CA THR A 30 -3.67 -2.81 9.47
C THR A 30 -2.25 -3.31 9.72
N LYS A 31 -1.92 -3.78 10.93
CA LYS A 31 -0.62 -4.37 11.26
C LYS A 31 -0.28 -5.58 10.38
N LYS A 32 -1.25 -6.44 10.08
CA LYS A 32 -1.04 -7.60 9.20
C LYS A 32 -0.75 -7.18 7.76
N ARG A 33 -1.45 -6.16 7.24
CA ARG A 33 -1.20 -5.61 5.90
C ARG A 33 0.17 -4.92 5.83
N LEU A 34 0.50 -4.11 6.83
CA LEU A 34 1.80 -3.42 6.94
C LEU A 34 2.97 -4.41 6.94
N ARG A 35 2.87 -5.53 7.68
CA ARG A 35 3.94 -6.55 7.67
C ARG A 35 4.13 -7.21 6.31
N LYS A 36 3.05 -7.41 5.54
CA LYS A 36 3.15 -7.95 4.17
C LYS A 36 3.83 -6.95 3.24
N ILE A 37 3.44 -5.67 3.32
CA ILE A 37 4.05 -4.59 2.54
C ILE A 37 5.54 -4.48 2.90
N ALA A 38 5.88 -4.41 4.20
CA ALA A 38 7.27 -4.25 4.64
C ALA A 38 8.20 -5.37 4.16
N ARG A 39 7.74 -6.63 4.19
CA ARG A 39 8.54 -7.76 3.68
C ARG A 39 8.71 -7.71 2.17
N ALA A 40 7.65 -7.33 1.45
CA ALA A 40 7.69 -7.26 0.01
C ALA A 40 8.44 -6.00 -0.49
N THR A 41 8.46 -4.90 0.27
CA THR A 41 9.34 -3.76 0.02
C THR A 41 10.81 -4.10 0.29
N LEU A 42 11.11 -4.92 1.29
CA LEU A 42 12.48 -5.43 1.50
C LEU A 42 12.91 -6.35 0.34
N ALA A 43 12.00 -7.16 -0.19
CA ALA A 43 12.27 -7.98 -1.38
C ALA A 43 12.52 -7.12 -2.63
N LEU A 44 11.71 -6.07 -2.84
CA LEU A 44 11.92 -5.08 -3.91
C LEU A 44 13.26 -4.36 -3.76
N GLN A 45 13.67 -4.02 -2.55
CA GLN A 45 14.96 -3.35 -2.29
C GLN A 45 16.16 -4.26 -2.54
N ALA A 46 15.99 -5.58 -2.45
CA ALA A 46 17.04 -6.54 -2.78
C ALA A 46 17.25 -6.69 -4.30
N ASN A 47 16.31 -6.21 -5.12
CA ASN A 47 16.31 -6.41 -6.57
C ASN A 47 16.36 -5.06 -7.31
N SER A 48 17.56 -4.65 -7.72
CA SER A 48 17.82 -3.32 -8.29
C SER A 48 16.98 -3.00 -9.53
N ASP A 49 16.67 -4.00 -10.34
CA ASP A 49 15.83 -3.83 -11.54
C ASP A 49 14.36 -3.58 -11.20
N GLU A 50 13.81 -4.26 -10.18
CA GLU A 50 12.42 -4.05 -9.76
C GLU A 50 12.27 -2.68 -9.08
N GLN A 51 13.31 -2.23 -8.38
CA GLN A 51 13.36 -0.90 -7.76
C GLN A 51 13.37 0.21 -8.82
N ALA A 52 14.20 0.09 -9.86
CA ALA A 52 14.23 1.04 -10.98
C ALA A 52 12.88 1.10 -11.71
N LEU A 53 12.24 -0.06 -11.91
CA LEU A 53 10.88 -0.15 -12.45
C LEU A 53 9.84 0.55 -11.57
N CYS A 54 9.89 0.34 -10.26
CA CYS A 54 9.00 1.04 -9.34
C CYS A 54 9.20 2.56 -9.37
N GLN A 55 10.45 3.02 -9.47
CA GLN A 55 10.76 4.44 -9.59
C GLN A 55 10.20 5.03 -10.89
N ALA A 56 10.39 4.35 -12.02
CA ALA A 56 9.81 4.76 -13.30
C ALA A 56 8.27 4.82 -13.27
N ILE A 57 7.62 3.84 -12.62
CA ILE A 57 6.16 3.84 -12.44
C ILE A 57 5.73 5.04 -11.58
N LYS A 58 6.48 5.38 -10.53
CA LYS A 58 6.17 6.48 -9.62
C LYS A 58 6.25 7.85 -10.28
N GLU A 59 7.10 8.02 -11.29
CA GLU A 59 7.15 9.26 -12.08
C GLU A 59 5.88 9.48 -12.92
N ILE A 60 5.28 8.40 -13.43
CA ILE A 60 4.07 8.46 -14.27
C ILE A 60 2.80 8.45 -13.40
N ALA A 61 2.79 7.60 -12.37
CA ALA A 61 1.65 7.32 -11.50
C ALA A 61 2.08 7.52 -10.04
N PRO A 62 2.17 8.77 -9.55
CA PRO A 62 2.70 9.08 -8.24
C PRO A 62 1.89 8.49 -7.08
N HIS A 63 0.62 8.16 -7.33
CA HIS A 63 -0.30 7.55 -6.36
C HIS A 63 -0.27 6.03 -6.38
N ALA A 64 0.31 5.40 -7.39
CA ALA A 64 0.38 3.95 -7.49
C ALA A 64 1.38 3.40 -6.46
N CYS A 65 0.90 2.56 -5.56
CA CYS A 65 1.73 1.86 -4.59
C CYS A 65 2.10 0.45 -5.08
N PRO A 66 3.39 0.09 -5.12
CA PRO A 66 3.79 -1.29 -5.41
C PRO A 66 3.17 -2.25 -4.39
N LEU A 67 2.77 -3.43 -4.86
CA LEU A 67 2.16 -4.55 -4.13
C LEU A 67 0.76 -4.29 -3.57
N LEU A 68 0.26 -3.06 -3.68
CA LEU A 68 -1.11 -2.69 -3.36
C LEU A 68 -1.92 -2.44 -4.62
N ASP A 69 -1.38 -1.58 -5.50
CA ASP A 69 -2.03 -1.13 -6.71
C ASP A 69 -1.45 -1.79 -7.96
N TYR A 70 -0.26 -2.38 -7.88
CA TYR A 70 0.33 -3.16 -8.96
C TYR A 70 1.32 -4.19 -8.43
N THR A 71 1.51 -5.28 -9.16
CA THR A 71 2.52 -6.30 -8.83
C THR A 71 3.50 -6.45 -9.97
N LEU A 72 4.77 -6.63 -9.60
CA LEU A 72 5.85 -6.97 -10.51
C LEU A 72 6.17 -8.44 -10.34
N GLU A 73 6.34 -9.16 -11.45
CA GLU A 73 6.92 -10.51 -11.44
C GLU A 73 8.05 -10.56 -12.46
N ASN A 74 9.13 -11.24 -12.10
CA ASN A 74 10.18 -11.58 -13.03
C ASN A 74 9.74 -12.81 -13.84
N LYS A 75 9.52 -12.63 -15.14
CA LYS A 75 9.22 -13.70 -16.09
C LYS A 75 10.33 -13.73 -17.13
N ASP A 76 11.00 -14.87 -17.25
CA ASP A 76 12.05 -15.10 -18.25
C ASP A 76 13.20 -14.06 -18.22
N GLY A 77 13.51 -13.52 -17.03
CA GLY A 77 14.54 -12.50 -16.86
C GLY A 77 14.07 -11.06 -17.08
N GLU A 78 12.81 -10.85 -17.46
CA GLU A 78 12.18 -9.54 -17.59
C GLU A 78 11.20 -9.29 -16.43
N THR A 79 11.37 -8.19 -15.71
CA THR A 79 10.41 -7.78 -14.69
C THR A 79 9.22 -7.09 -15.36
N VAL A 80 8.03 -7.67 -15.23
CA VAL A 80 6.80 -7.18 -15.88
C VAL A 80 5.69 -6.88 -14.89
N ILE A 81 4.84 -5.90 -15.22
CA ILE A 81 3.64 -5.57 -14.46
C ILE A 81 2.54 -6.60 -14.74
N THR A 82 2.29 -7.49 -13.79
CA THR A 82 1.30 -8.59 -13.92
C THR A 82 -0.10 -8.18 -13.50
N ASN A 83 -0.23 -7.32 -12.49
CA ASN A 83 -1.51 -6.79 -12.04
C ASN A 83 -1.46 -5.26 -11.98
N TRP A 84 -2.57 -4.61 -12.32
CA TRP A 84 -2.74 -3.16 -12.23
C TRP A 84 -4.15 -2.81 -11.77
N SER A 85 -4.25 -2.28 -10.57
CA SER A 85 -5.46 -1.79 -9.91
C SER A 85 -5.34 -0.35 -9.42
N ALA A 86 -4.28 0.37 -9.82
CA ALA A 86 -4.15 1.80 -9.53
C ALA A 86 -5.27 2.58 -10.23
N LYS A 87 -5.65 3.72 -9.65
CA LYS A 87 -6.58 4.66 -10.29
C LYS A 87 -5.99 5.31 -11.53
N ASP A 88 -4.67 5.46 -11.55
CA ASP A 88 -3.93 6.01 -12.69
C ASP A 88 -3.96 5.04 -13.86
N ALA A 89 -3.87 5.58 -15.08
CA ALA A 89 -3.79 4.76 -16.29
C ALA A 89 -2.52 3.89 -16.26
N LYS A 90 -2.65 2.61 -16.63
CA LYS A 90 -1.50 1.71 -16.72
C LYS A 90 -0.45 2.29 -17.69
N PRO A 91 0.80 2.48 -17.26
CA PRO A 91 1.83 3.03 -18.12
C PRO A 91 2.11 2.08 -19.29
N ARG A 92 2.28 2.65 -20.49
CA ARG A 92 2.65 1.88 -21.68
C ARG A 92 4.08 1.36 -21.53
N LYS A 93 4.32 0.14 -22.01
CA LYS A 93 5.65 -0.50 -21.93
C LYS A 93 6.75 0.37 -22.55
N GLU A 94 6.48 1.04 -23.68
CA GLU A 94 7.49 1.87 -24.37
C GLU A 94 7.91 3.08 -23.52
N VAL A 95 6.94 3.75 -22.89
CA VAL A 95 7.19 4.91 -22.02
C VAL A 95 7.99 4.48 -20.80
N LEU A 96 7.62 3.35 -20.21
CA LEU A 96 8.30 2.78 -19.06
C LEU A 96 9.75 2.41 -19.39
N ARG A 97 9.98 1.79 -20.57
CA ARG A 97 11.33 1.43 -21.03
C ARG A 97 12.22 2.65 -21.21
N LYS A 98 11.69 3.74 -21.76
CA LYS A 98 12.43 4.99 -21.95
C LYS A 98 12.90 5.57 -20.62
N ILE A 99 12.01 5.67 -19.63
CA ILE A 99 12.36 6.18 -18.30
C ILE A 99 13.35 5.24 -17.59
N LEU A 100 13.22 3.93 -17.76
CA LEU A 100 14.19 2.95 -17.25
C LEU A 100 15.58 3.10 -17.86
N GLU A 101 15.67 3.35 -19.16
CA GLU A 101 16.94 3.65 -19.83
C GLU A 101 17.57 4.93 -19.28
N ASP A 102 16.77 5.98 -19.05
CA ASP A 102 17.22 7.25 -18.46
C ASP A 102 17.73 7.06 -17.02
N ILE A 103 17.05 6.25 -16.20
CA ILE A 103 17.46 5.94 -14.82
C ILE A 103 18.73 5.08 -14.78
N LYS A 104 18.90 4.14 -15.73
CA LYS A 104 20.10 3.27 -15.78
C LYS A 104 21.36 3.97 -16.29
N GLN A 105 21.21 5.12 -16.95
CA GLN A 105 22.32 5.92 -17.47
C GLN A 105 22.76 7.05 -16.51
N ALA A 106 21.97 7.34 -15.48
CA ALA A 106 22.27 8.32 -14.43
C ALA A 106 23.10 7.72 -13.29
#